data_AF-A0A0W8EB12-F1
#
_entry.id   AF-A0A0W8EB12-F1
#
_cell.length_a   1.000
_cell.length_b   1.000
_cell.length_c   1.000
_cell.angle_alpha   90.00
_cell.angle_beta   90.00
_cell.angle_gamma   90.00
#
_symmetry.space_group_name_H-M   'P 1'
#
loop_
_entity.id
_entity.type
_entity.pdbx_description
1 polymer ?
#
loop_
_entity_poly.entity_id
_entity_poly.type
_entity_poly.pdbx_seq_one_letter_code
_entity_poly.pdbx_strand_id
1 'polypeptide(L)'
;MKMEHGKFFIGIILVIASIVIVAGLYTYYGDKTNERNLPPGVENITRIQSKGILESAHRPAEVTSGIVFPSVPEKMIIYHVDRDISEIELTRIAHNLGITDELSRSESGWISIGKGIYHISSYKGSINYLNRTDLPGYTPDYIDAHLPSDEEARKIADEFLDRHDIRPEGAVFYSTNHDIGHFISPNEDLKLKNSESINVWYKHWIGDYMILTDKLYVQVGVHGEIRKMFREWPAYEPYREFPIIGPEEAFGYLRDAAIVIPDGMKNPEKATVTKVSLVYIDHTLTEDLDYFIPVYYFQGVVQGDGKSAAFYQYIPATPEFAAEITGK
;
A
#
# COMPACT_ATOMS: atom_id res chain seq x y z
N MET A 1 35.18 -72.28 0.58
CA MET A 1 34.06 -73.11 0.11
C MET A 1 33.63 -72.56 -1.24
N LYS A 2 33.66 -73.44 -2.25
CA LYS A 2 33.42 -73.15 -3.67
C LYS A 2 31.96 -72.77 -3.96
N MET A 3 31.80 -72.23 -5.17
CA MET A 3 30.62 -72.18 -6.05
C MET A 3 29.88 -70.84 -6.01
N GLU A 4 30.16 -69.89 -6.91
CA GLU A 4 30.02 -69.87 -8.38
C GLU A 4 28.59 -70.06 -8.92
N HIS A 5 28.21 -69.04 -9.70
CA HIS A 5 27.61 -69.09 -11.05
C HIS A 5 26.09 -69.01 -11.22
N GLY A 6 25.72 -68.02 -12.04
CA GLY A 6 24.49 -67.91 -12.81
C GLY A 6 24.32 -66.46 -13.29
N LYS A 7 24.99 -66.01 -14.37
CA LYS A 7 24.52 -66.02 -15.78
C LYS A 7 23.19 -65.24 -15.95
N PHE A 8 22.92 -64.43 -16.97
CA PHE A 8 23.61 -63.85 -18.13
C PHE A 8 22.52 -62.97 -18.81
N PHE A 9 22.89 -61.76 -19.24
CA PHE A 9 22.43 -61.01 -20.43
C PHE A 9 20.94 -60.86 -20.84
N ILE A 10 20.60 -59.57 -21.01
CA ILE A 10 19.85 -58.90 -22.11
C ILE A 10 18.33 -59.17 -22.27
N GLY A 11 17.58 -58.11 -22.02
CA GLY A 11 16.27 -57.82 -22.62
C GLY A 11 16.06 -56.31 -22.67
N ILE A 12 16.27 -55.73 -23.86
CA ILE A 12 16.09 -54.31 -24.22
C ILE A 12 14.58 -53.98 -24.21
N ILE A 13 14.20 -52.72 -23.90
CA ILE A 13 13.26 -51.84 -24.65
C ILE A 13 12.32 -50.99 -23.75
N LEU A 14 12.43 -49.65 -23.94
CA LEU A 14 11.47 -48.53 -23.68
C LEU A 14 11.22 -48.15 -22.20
N VAL A 15 11.49 -46.91 -21.74
CA VAL A 15 11.05 -45.60 -22.27
C VAL A 15 12.10 -44.51 -21.95
N ILE A 16 12.58 -43.83 -23.01
CA ILE A 16 12.77 -42.37 -23.20
C ILE A 16 13.10 -41.57 -21.92
N ALA A 17 14.37 -41.16 -21.74
CA ALA A 17 14.90 -39.79 -21.96
C ALA A 17 14.37 -38.77 -20.91
N SER A 18 15.12 -37.91 -20.19
CA SER A 18 16.51 -37.45 -20.17
C SER A 18 16.65 -36.65 -18.85
N ILE A 19 17.59 -36.96 -17.97
CA ILE A 19 18.80 -36.16 -17.64
C ILE A 19 18.63 -34.63 -17.80
N VAL A 20 18.81 -33.89 -16.70
CA VAL A 20 19.82 -32.82 -16.47
C VAL A 20 19.31 -31.79 -15.44
N ILE A 21 20.02 -31.74 -14.31
CA ILE A 21 20.38 -30.60 -13.44
C ILE A 21 19.83 -29.21 -13.88
N VAL A 22 19.18 -28.49 -12.96
CA VAL A 22 19.20 -27.02 -12.91
C VAL A 22 19.18 -26.59 -11.44
N ALA A 23 20.33 -26.52 -10.76
CA ALA A 23 20.93 -25.23 -10.44
C ALA A 23 21.17 -24.38 -11.71
N GLY A 24 20.49 -23.24 -11.81
CA GLY A 24 20.73 -22.32 -12.92
C GLY A 24 19.65 -21.25 -13.07
N LEU A 25 20.11 -20.00 -12.99
CA LEU A 25 19.61 -18.86 -13.77
C LEU A 25 18.10 -18.57 -13.68
N TYR A 26 17.74 -17.70 -12.74
CA TYR A 26 16.77 -16.65 -13.08
C TYR A 26 17.55 -15.55 -13.81
N THR A 27 17.88 -15.81 -15.08
CA THR A 27 18.22 -14.73 -16.00
C THR A 27 16.95 -13.95 -16.27
N TYR A 28 16.92 -12.76 -15.69
CA TYR A 28 16.29 -11.57 -16.22
C TYR A 28 16.34 -11.56 -17.76
N TYR A 29 15.25 -11.97 -18.40
CA TYR A 29 14.97 -11.61 -19.78
C TYR A 29 14.49 -10.15 -19.75
N GLY A 30 15.47 -9.24 -19.76
CA GLY A 30 15.22 -7.88 -20.19
C GLY A 30 14.87 -7.95 -21.68
N ASP A 31 13.59 -7.75 -21.99
CA ASP A 31 13.19 -7.42 -23.35
C ASP A 31 14.03 -6.22 -23.80
N LYS A 32 14.82 -6.43 -24.85
CA LYS A 32 15.44 -5.36 -25.63
C LYS A 32 14.33 -4.57 -26.32
N THR A 33 13.72 -3.68 -25.56
CA THR A 33 12.92 -2.58 -26.09
C THR A 33 13.88 -1.49 -26.54
N ASN A 34 13.60 -0.88 -27.69
CA ASN A 34 14.44 0.08 -28.38
C ASN A 34 15.08 1.09 -27.42
N GLU A 35 16.42 1.09 -27.36
CA GLU A 35 17.22 2.09 -26.66
C GLU A 35 16.92 3.49 -27.22
N ARG A 36 15.93 4.17 -26.63
CA ARG A 36 15.99 5.63 -26.54
C ARG A 36 17.12 5.94 -25.57
N ASN A 37 17.97 6.91 -25.90
CA ASN A 37 19.07 7.36 -25.05
C ASN A 37 18.53 7.88 -23.72
N LEU A 38 18.31 6.98 -22.76
CA LEU A 38 17.98 7.32 -21.39
C LEU A 38 19.25 7.87 -20.72
N PRO A 39 19.17 8.97 -19.97
CA PRO A 39 20.29 9.42 -19.16
C PRO A 39 20.79 8.29 -18.22
N PRO A 40 22.11 8.18 -17.98
CA PRO A 40 22.65 7.22 -17.02
C PRO A 40 21.96 7.35 -15.66
N GLY A 41 21.51 6.23 -15.08
CA GLY A 41 20.78 6.20 -13.80
C GLY A 41 19.26 6.07 -13.94
N VAL A 42 18.70 6.30 -15.13
CA VAL A 42 17.24 6.25 -15.33
C VAL A 42 16.66 4.81 -15.31
N GLU A 43 17.48 3.79 -15.58
CA GLU A 43 17.08 2.38 -15.43
C GLU A 43 16.66 2.01 -13.99
N ASN A 44 17.14 2.74 -12.98
CA ASN A 44 16.74 2.51 -11.59
C ASN A 44 15.34 3.03 -11.29
N ILE A 45 14.80 3.99 -12.06
CA ILE A 45 13.42 4.47 -11.89
C ILE A 45 12.42 3.38 -12.27
N THR A 46 12.71 2.63 -13.33
CA THR A 46 12.00 1.37 -13.68
C THR A 46 12.07 0.34 -12.55
N ARG A 47 13.08 0.40 -11.67
CA ARG A 47 13.14 -0.48 -10.49
C ARG A 47 12.23 -0.02 -9.35
N ILE A 48 12.01 1.28 -9.16
CA ILE A 48 10.95 1.78 -8.26
C ILE A 48 9.58 1.32 -8.76
N GLN A 49 9.37 1.41 -10.08
CA GLN A 49 8.18 0.87 -10.73
C GLN A 49 8.03 -0.65 -10.51
N SER A 50 9.14 -1.41 -10.47
CA SER A 50 9.12 -2.87 -10.30
C SER A 50 9.08 -3.36 -8.84
N LYS A 51 9.72 -2.64 -7.93
CA LYS A 51 9.71 -2.89 -6.48
C LYS A 51 8.32 -2.60 -5.88
N GLY A 52 7.47 -1.81 -6.54
CA GLY A 52 6.07 -1.56 -6.16
C GLY A 52 5.04 -2.59 -6.64
N ILE A 53 5.45 -3.78 -7.10
CA ILE A 53 4.55 -4.74 -7.78
C ILE A 53 4.14 -5.88 -6.83
N LEU A 54 2.88 -5.87 -6.38
CA LEU A 54 2.12 -7.07 -5.99
C LEU A 54 1.89 -7.96 -7.24
N GLU A 55 1.52 -9.23 -7.07
CA GLU A 55 1.37 -10.32 -8.08
C GLU A 55 0.56 -10.02 -9.38
N SER A 56 0.18 -8.78 -9.69
CA SER A 56 -0.63 -8.37 -10.85
C SER A 56 -0.15 -7.09 -11.56
N ALA A 57 1.16 -6.84 -11.67
CA ALA A 57 1.62 -5.83 -12.63
C ALA A 57 1.68 -6.38 -14.05
N HIS A 58 1.15 -5.60 -14.98
CA HIS A 58 1.02 -6.02 -16.36
C HIS A 58 1.47 -4.91 -17.30
N ARG A 59 1.96 -5.30 -18.48
CA ARG A 59 2.29 -4.37 -19.55
C ARG A 59 1.21 -4.45 -20.63
N PRO A 60 0.28 -3.49 -20.71
CA PRO A 60 -0.68 -3.44 -21.81
C PRO A 60 0.06 -3.23 -23.14
N ALA A 61 -0.52 -3.71 -24.24
CA ALA A 61 0.05 -3.52 -25.58
C ALA A 61 0.02 -2.04 -26.01
N GLU A 62 -0.93 -1.25 -25.50
CA GLU A 62 -1.07 0.17 -25.80
C GLU A 62 -1.36 0.97 -24.52
N VAL A 63 -0.68 2.11 -24.35
CA VAL A 63 -0.98 3.10 -23.30
C VAL A 63 -1.24 4.46 -23.95
N THR A 64 -2.42 5.01 -23.69
CA THR A 64 -2.89 6.30 -24.24
C THR A 64 -3.27 7.28 -23.14
N SER A 65 -3.23 8.58 -23.45
CA SER A 65 -3.77 9.61 -22.56
C SER A 65 -5.15 10.06 -23.04
N GLY A 66 -6.13 10.02 -22.15
CA GLY A 66 -7.46 10.58 -22.37
C GLY A 66 -7.62 12.00 -21.81
N ILE A 67 -6.53 12.63 -21.34
CA ILE A 67 -6.56 13.92 -20.68
C ILE A 67 -5.54 14.91 -21.27
N VAL A 68 -5.79 16.19 -21.00
CA VAL A 68 -4.78 17.24 -21.07
C VAL A 68 -3.97 17.18 -19.77
N PHE A 69 -2.65 17.21 -19.87
CA PHE A 69 -1.79 17.16 -18.69
C PHE A 69 -1.86 18.46 -17.88
N PRO A 70 -1.83 18.38 -16.54
CA PRO A 70 -1.89 19.55 -15.68
C PRO A 70 -0.60 20.38 -15.77
N SER A 71 -0.71 21.69 -15.57
CA SER A 71 0.47 22.51 -15.32
C SER A 71 1.02 22.23 -13.92
N VAL A 72 2.35 22.16 -13.81
CA VAL A 72 3.08 21.83 -12.58
C VAL A 72 4.28 22.78 -12.43
N PRO A 73 4.81 22.98 -11.22
CA PRO A 73 6.03 23.76 -11.04
C PRO A 73 7.23 23.07 -11.69
N GLU A 74 8.27 23.83 -12.03
CA GLU A 74 9.52 23.28 -12.58
C GLU A 74 10.37 22.59 -11.50
N LYS A 75 10.11 22.89 -10.23
CA LYS A 75 10.86 22.39 -9.09
C LYS A 75 9.96 22.10 -7.91
N MET A 76 10.38 21.15 -7.07
CA MET A 76 9.70 20.85 -5.81
C MET A 76 10.71 20.59 -4.69
N ILE A 77 10.31 20.91 -3.47
CA ILE A 77 11.06 20.57 -2.26
C ILE A 77 10.88 19.09 -1.98
N ILE A 78 11.98 18.40 -1.71
CA ILE A 78 12.01 17.08 -1.08
C ILE A 78 12.14 17.30 0.44
N TYR A 79 11.50 16.43 1.21
CA TYR A 79 11.53 16.49 2.67
C TYR A 79 12.20 15.25 3.23
N HIS A 80 12.96 15.40 4.31
CA HIS A 80 13.40 14.27 5.12
C HIS A 80 12.23 13.74 5.93
N VAL A 81 12.16 12.43 6.10
CA VAL A 81 11.09 11.75 6.84
C VAL A 81 11.66 11.14 8.12
N ASP A 82 11.05 11.49 9.24
CA ASP A 82 11.33 10.91 10.55
C ASP A 82 10.16 10.02 10.99
N ARG A 83 10.44 8.72 11.10
CA ARG A 83 9.47 7.67 11.50
C ARG A 83 9.64 7.25 12.95
N ASP A 84 10.54 7.88 13.69
CA ASP A 84 10.83 7.45 15.04
C ASP A 84 9.72 7.92 15.99
N ILE A 85 8.95 6.96 16.49
CA ILE A 85 8.03 7.19 17.60
C ILE A 85 8.75 6.79 18.87
N SER A 86 9.03 7.77 19.71
CA SER A 86 9.66 7.52 21.00
C SER A 86 8.71 6.77 21.95
N GLU A 87 9.28 5.96 22.86
CA GLU A 87 8.48 5.32 23.93
C GLU A 87 7.72 6.36 24.77
N ILE A 88 8.35 7.52 25.02
CA ILE A 88 7.75 8.63 25.76
C ILE A 88 6.49 9.13 25.04
N GLU A 89 6.56 9.31 23.72
CA GLU A 89 5.40 9.71 22.92
C GLU A 89 4.29 8.65 22.98
N LEU A 90 4.63 7.38 22.76
CA LEU A 90 3.64 6.31 22.79
C LEU A 90 2.98 6.18 24.17
N THR A 91 3.75 6.28 25.26
CA THR A 91 3.23 6.28 26.63
C THR A 91 2.32 7.48 26.89
N ARG A 92 2.66 8.67 26.40
CA ARG A 92 1.80 9.86 26.49
C ARG A 92 0.47 9.62 25.78
N ILE A 93 0.50 9.08 24.56
CA ILE A 93 -0.71 8.76 23.81
C ILE A 93 -1.54 7.70 24.53
N ALA A 94 -0.91 6.63 25.04
CA ALA A 94 -1.57 5.58 25.80
C ALA A 94 -2.30 6.14 27.03
N HIS A 95 -1.62 7.00 27.80
CA HIS A 95 -2.20 7.66 28.97
C HIS A 95 -3.41 8.53 28.58
N ASN A 96 -3.32 9.30 27.50
CA ASN A 96 -4.45 10.10 27.02
C ASN A 96 -5.64 9.23 26.61
N LEU A 97 -5.40 8.01 26.12
CA LEU A 97 -6.42 7.02 25.79
C LEU A 97 -6.95 6.23 27.00
N GLY A 98 -6.40 6.45 28.20
CA GLY A 98 -6.75 5.72 29.42
C GLY A 98 -6.08 4.35 29.55
N ILE A 99 -5.04 4.06 28.77
CA ILE A 99 -4.27 2.82 28.82
C ILE A 99 -3.05 3.03 29.73
N THR A 100 -3.01 2.32 30.86
CA THR A 100 -1.99 2.50 31.91
C THR A 100 -1.16 1.24 32.19
N ASP A 101 -1.23 0.23 31.33
CA ASP A 101 -0.40 -0.97 31.44
C ASP A 101 1.09 -0.67 31.21
N GLU A 102 1.94 -1.65 31.49
CA GLU A 102 3.37 -1.56 31.23
C GLU A 102 3.68 -1.62 29.72
N LEU A 103 4.74 -0.91 29.34
CA LEU A 103 5.29 -0.95 27.99
C LEU A 103 6.00 -2.29 27.76
N SER A 104 5.67 -2.94 26.66
CA SER A 104 6.33 -4.13 26.15
C SER A 104 7.02 -3.83 24.82
N ARG A 105 8.22 -4.40 24.63
CA ARG A 105 9.02 -4.24 23.41
C ARG A 105 9.43 -5.62 22.89
N SER A 106 9.23 -5.86 21.60
CA SER A 106 9.74 -7.05 20.92
C SER A 106 11.16 -6.82 20.37
N GLU A 107 11.87 -7.91 20.07
CA GLU A 107 13.16 -7.87 19.36
C GLU A 107 13.04 -7.24 17.96
N SER A 108 11.87 -7.33 17.33
CA SER A 108 11.60 -6.72 16.03
C SER A 108 11.37 -5.20 16.10
N GLY A 109 11.41 -4.59 17.29
CA GLY A 109 11.15 -3.16 17.48
C GLY A 109 9.67 -2.79 17.57
N TRP A 110 8.78 -3.77 17.73
CA TRP A 110 7.37 -3.51 18.03
C TRP A 110 7.25 -3.04 19.48
N ILE A 111 6.56 -1.92 19.70
CA ILE A 111 6.30 -1.39 21.05
C ILE A 111 4.79 -1.45 21.28
N SER A 112 4.35 -1.90 22.46
CA SER A 112 2.93 -2.00 22.80
C SER A 112 2.66 -1.69 24.26
N ILE A 113 1.53 -1.05 24.54
CA ILE A 113 1.02 -0.73 25.87
C ILE A 113 -0.44 -1.18 25.92
N GLY A 114 -0.82 -1.99 26.90
CA GLY A 114 -2.16 -2.55 27.04
C GLY A 114 -2.18 -4.08 27.06
N LYS A 115 -3.37 -4.67 27.20
CA LYS A 115 -3.55 -6.13 27.28
C LYS A 115 -4.68 -6.60 26.36
N GLY A 116 -4.42 -7.74 25.70
CA GLY A 116 -5.40 -8.43 24.88
C GLY A 116 -5.99 -7.51 23.81
N ILE A 117 -7.30 -7.30 23.87
CA ILE A 117 -8.10 -6.61 22.88
C ILE A 117 -8.18 -5.09 23.05
N TYR A 118 -7.58 -4.55 24.11
CA TYR A 118 -7.49 -3.13 24.42
C TYR A 118 -6.03 -2.73 24.58
N HIS A 119 -5.43 -2.18 23.53
CA HIS A 119 -4.02 -1.79 23.52
C HIS A 119 -3.72 -0.76 22.44
N ILE A 120 -2.57 -0.11 22.60
CA ILE A 120 -1.91 0.71 21.57
C ILE A 120 -0.54 0.12 21.26
N SER A 121 -0.13 0.18 20.01
CA SER A 121 1.18 -0.27 19.57
C SER A 121 1.77 0.61 18.48
N SER A 122 3.09 0.57 18.37
CA SER A 122 3.83 1.24 17.30
C SER A 122 4.87 0.33 16.67
N TYR A 123 5.04 0.47 15.36
CA TYR A 123 6.07 -0.18 14.58
C TYR A 123 6.35 0.63 13.32
N LYS A 124 7.64 0.92 13.07
CA LYS A 124 8.10 1.71 11.91
C LYS A 124 7.32 3.02 11.69
N GLY A 125 7.12 3.79 12.75
CA GLY A 125 6.39 5.07 12.67
C GLY A 125 4.87 4.96 12.53
N SER A 126 4.32 3.76 12.40
CA SER A 126 2.88 3.55 12.48
C SER A 126 2.42 3.45 13.95
N ILE A 127 1.19 3.88 14.23
CA ILE A 127 0.48 3.68 15.49
C ILE A 127 -0.81 2.94 15.20
N ASN A 128 -1.07 1.89 15.98
CA ASN A 128 -2.31 1.14 15.99
C ASN A 128 -2.92 1.24 17.39
N TYR A 129 -4.12 1.77 17.50
CA TYR A 129 -4.98 1.63 18.68
C TYR A 129 -6.06 0.61 18.37
N LEU A 130 -6.29 -0.32 19.29
CA LEU A 130 -7.32 -1.35 19.21
C LEU A 130 -8.13 -1.38 20.50
N ASN A 131 -9.45 -1.37 20.33
CA ASN A 131 -10.45 -1.56 21.37
C ASN A 131 -11.53 -2.50 20.84
N ARG A 132 -11.19 -3.78 20.76
CA ARG A 132 -12.18 -4.82 20.46
C ARG A 132 -12.89 -5.15 21.76
N THR A 133 -14.21 -5.18 21.76
CA THR A 133 -14.99 -5.80 22.82
C THR A 133 -15.28 -7.23 22.40
N ASP A 134 -15.36 -8.16 23.34
CA ASP A 134 -15.69 -9.58 23.11
C ASP A 134 -17.15 -9.82 22.67
N LEU A 135 -17.82 -8.83 22.06
CA LEU A 135 -19.23 -8.95 21.73
C LEU A 135 -19.40 -9.98 20.59
N PRO A 136 -20.21 -11.03 20.80
CA PRO A 136 -20.65 -11.89 19.72
C PRO A 136 -21.45 -11.00 18.77
N GLY A 137 -21.09 -10.99 17.48
CA GLY A 137 -21.59 -10.03 16.49
C GLY A 137 -23.10 -9.74 16.56
N TYR A 138 -23.49 -8.57 16.06
CA TYR A 138 -24.85 -8.06 16.13
C TYR A 138 -25.75 -8.65 15.04
N THR A 139 -27.07 -8.65 15.26
CA THR A 139 -28.03 -8.93 14.18
C THR A 139 -28.06 -7.76 13.18
N PRO A 140 -28.41 -7.99 11.89
CA PRO A 140 -28.52 -6.90 10.90
C PRO A 140 -29.40 -5.74 11.38
N ASP A 141 -30.62 -6.04 11.86
CA ASP A 141 -31.55 -5.02 12.37
C ASP A 141 -30.98 -4.19 13.52
N TYR A 142 -30.16 -4.82 14.38
CA TYR A 142 -29.52 -4.12 15.49
C TYR A 142 -28.43 -3.17 14.99
N ILE A 143 -27.64 -3.60 14.00
CA ILE A 143 -26.61 -2.75 13.39
C ILE A 143 -27.28 -1.57 12.72
N ASP A 144 -28.29 -1.80 11.89
CA ASP A 144 -28.96 -0.74 11.13
C ASP A 144 -29.64 0.28 12.05
N ALA A 145 -30.10 -0.14 13.23
CA ALA A 145 -30.73 0.74 14.22
C ALA A 145 -29.74 1.54 15.09
N HIS A 146 -28.48 1.12 15.20
CA HIS A 146 -27.54 1.66 16.20
C HIS A 146 -26.17 2.05 15.64
N LEU A 147 -25.87 1.75 14.38
CA LEU A 147 -24.71 2.30 13.70
C LEU A 147 -24.98 3.80 13.43
N PRO A 148 -24.04 4.70 13.78
CA PRO A 148 -24.20 6.11 13.44
C PRO A 148 -24.25 6.33 11.93
N SER A 149 -24.77 7.48 11.50
CA SER A 149 -24.59 7.96 10.13
C SER A 149 -23.12 8.29 9.85
N ASP A 150 -22.72 8.40 8.59
CA ASP A 150 -21.37 8.84 8.20
C ASP A 150 -20.99 10.21 8.81
N GLU A 151 -21.94 11.14 8.88
CA GLU A 151 -21.74 12.45 9.47
C GLU A 151 -21.56 12.38 10.98
N GLU A 152 -22.33 11.54 11.67
CA GLU A 152 -22.19 11.31 13.10
C GLU A 152 -20.88 10.57 13.41
N ALA A 153 -20.54 9.55 12.62
CA ALA A 153 -19.29 8.81 12.75
C ALA A 153 -18.09 9.74 12.57
N ARG A 154 -18.14 10.67 11.61
CA ARG A 154 -17.14 11.71 11.46
C ARG A 154 -17.01 12.58 12.72
N LYS A 155 -18.11 13.11 13.26
CA LYS A 155 -18.08 13.93 14.49
C LYS A 155 -17.46 13.16 15.65
N ILE A 156 -17.85 11.89 15.82
CA ILE A 156 -17.32 11.00 16.85
C ILE A 156 -15.80 10.77 16.67
N ALA A 157 -15.35 10.53 15.44
CA ALA A 157 -13.94 10.37 15.13
C ALA A 157 -13.15 11.67 15.37
N ASP A 158 -13.70 12.81 14.97
CA ASP A 158 -13.10 14.13 15.19
C ASP A 158 -12.94 14.41 16.68
N GLU A 159 -14.00 14.19 17.47
CA GLU A 159 -13.96 14.35 18.92
C GLU A 159 -12.96 13.40 19.59
N PHE A 160 -12.87 12.15 19.13
CA PHE A 160 -11.88 11.20 19.63
C PHE A 160 -10.45 11.69 19.39
N LEU A 161 -10.14 12.12 18.16
CA LEU A 161 -8.79 12.58 17.83
C LEU A 161 -8.39 13.83 18.62
N ASP A 162 -9.33 14.77 18.80
CA ASP A 162 -9.09 16.03 19.52
C ASP A 162 -9.02 15.84 21.04
N ARG A 163 -9.98 15.09 21.62
CA ARG A 163 -10.05 14.87 23.07
C ARG A 163 -8.81 14.17 23.62
N HIS A 164 -8.21 13.30 22.81
CA HIS A 164 -7.04 12.52 23.21
C HIS A 164 -5.71 13.13 22.76
N ASP A 165 -5.72 14.29 22.09
CA ASP A 165 -4.52 14.97 21.60
C ASP A 165 -3.65 14.05 20.71
N ILE A 166 -4.33 13.38 19.78
CA ILE A 166 -3.74 12.40 18.85
C ILE A 166 -3.95 12.78 17.38
N ARG A 167 -4.74 13.84 17.09
CA ARG A 167 -4.87 14.39 15.75
C ARG A 167 -3.51 14.94 15.30
N PRO A 168 -2.90 14.39 14.23
CA PRO A 168 -1.69 15.00 13.70
C PRO A 168 -2.01 16.34 13.03
N GLU A 169 -1.03 17.24 13.02
CA GLU A 169 -1.15 18.52 12.33
C GLU A 169 -1.42 18.30 10.83
N GLY A 170 -2.26 19.16 10.25
CA GLY A 170 -2.60 19.09 8.83
C GLY A 170 -3.58 17.96 8.45
N ALA A 171 -4.12 17.21 9.41
CA ALA A 171 -5.13 16.20 9.13
C ALA A 171 -6.45 16.81 8.64
N VAL A 172 -6.88 16.44 7.43
CA VAL A 172 -8.15 16.88 6.83
C VAL A 172 -9.02 15.66 6.54
N PHE A 173 -10.31 15.74 6.91
CA PHE A 173 -11.30 14.72 6.55
C PHE A 173 -11.33 14.49 5.05
N TYR A 174 -11.28 13.23 4.63
CA TYR A 174 -11.22 12.84 3.23
C TYR A 174 -12.46 12.06 2.79
N SER A 175 -12.81 10.98 3.50
CA SER A 175 -13.92 10.11 3.12
C SER A 175 -14.35 9.19 4.26
N THR A 176 -15.51 8.57 4.09
CA THR A 176 -15.98 7.43 4.88
C THR A 176 -16.05 6.17 4.02
N ASN A 177 -15.84 5.00 4.61
CA ASN A 177 -16.22 3.72 4.02
C ASN A 177 -16.64 2.73 5.12
N HIS A 178 -17.34 1.67 4.72
CA HIS A 178 -17.89 0.68 5.66
C HIS A 178 -17.08 -0.62 5.57
N ASP A 179 -16.69 -1.14 6.73
CA ASP A 179 -16.14 -2.49 6.88
C ASP A 179 -17.27 -3.40 7.37
N ILE A 180 -17.70 -4.34 6.52
CA ILE A 180 -18.87 -5.21 6.75
C ILE A 180 -18.41 -6.65 6.91
N GLY A 181 -18.54 -7.18 8.12
CA GLY A 181 -18.32 -8.59 8.39
C GLY A 181 -19.58 -9.41 8.10
N HIS A 182 -19.37 -10.65 7.65
CA HIS A 182 -20.42 -11.63 7.46
C HIS A 182 -20.09 -12.92 8.20
N PHE A 183 -21.08 -13.52 8.87
CA PHE A 183 -21.03 -14.94 9.22
C PHE A 183 -21.50 -15.76 8.03
N ILE A 184 -20.77 -16.85 7.76
CA ILE A 184 -21.19 -17.89 6.82
C ILE A 184 -21.80 -19.00 7.66
N SER A 185 -23.10 -19.25 7.48
CA SER A 185 -23.76 -20.39 8.13
C SER A 185 -23.18 -21.69 7.56
N PRO A 186 -22.83 -22.70 8.39
CA PRO A 186 -22.29 -23.96 7.89
C PRO A 186 -23.23 -24.74 6.96
N ASN A 187 -24.54 -24.46 7.03
CA ASN A 187 -25.58 -25.27 6.37
C ASN A 187 -26.34 -24.53 5.26
N GLU A 188 -26.12 -23.23 5.11
CA GLU A 188 -26.79 -22.41 4.11
C GLU A 188 -25.74 -21.44 3.56
N ASP A 189 -25.60 -21.31 2.23
CA ASP A 189 -24.76 -20.30 1.57
C ASP A 189 -25.24 -18.85 1.83
N LEU A 190 -25.94 -18.62 2.94
CA LEU A 190 -26.45 -17.35 3.40
C LEU A 190 -25.33 -16.61 4.12
N LYS A 191 -24.89 -15.51 3.52
CA LYS A 191 -24.00 -14.53 4.16
C LYS A 191 -24.85 -13.57 4.98
N LEU A 192 -24.80 -13.71 6.30
CA LEU A 192 -25.49 -12.80 7.21
C LEU A 192 -24.53 -11.76 7.74
N LYS A 193 -24.84 -10.48 7.52
CA LYS A 193 -24.15 -9.33 8.12
C LYS A 193 -24.18 -9.48 9.65
N ASN A 194 -23.01 -9.54 10.27
CA ASN A 194 -22.84 -9.74 11.71
C ASN A 194 -22.03 -8.63 12.40
N SER A 195 -21.45 -7.73 11.60
CA SER A 195 -20.72 -6.57 12.06
C SER A 195 -20.66 -5.53 10.95
N GLU A 196 -20.69 -4.27 11.35
CA GLU A 196 -20.38 -3.16 10.48
C GLU A 196 -19.71 -2.07 11.30
N SER A 197 -18.76 -1.39 10.68
CA SER A 197 -18.14 -0.20 11.23
C SER A 197 -17.82 0.79 10.12
N ILE A 198 -17.79 2.07 10.47
CA ILE A 198 -17.48 3.17 9.56
C ILE A 198 -16.04 3.58 9.80
N ASN A 199 -15.19 3.45 8.78
CA ASN A 199 -13.85 4.02 8.82
C ASN A 199 -13.92 5.47 8.32
N VAL A 200 -13.56 6.41 9.19
CA VAL A 200 -13.43 7.83 8.88
C VAL A 200 -11.98 8.10 8.51
N TRP A 201 -11.71 8.45 7.26
CA TRP A 201 -10.37 8.63 6.72
C TRP A 201 -9.97 10.10 6.66
N TYR A 202 -8.70 10.35 6.99
CA TYR A 202 -8.07 11.65 6.92
C TYR A 202 -6.83 11.57 6.03
N LYS A 203 -6.49 12.71 5.42
CA LYS A 203 -5.35 12.87 4.53
C LYS A 203 -4.56 14.14 4.86
N HIS A 204 -3.35 14.19 4.32
CA HIS A 204 -2.37 15.25 4.54
C HIS A 204 -1.94 15.88 3.21
N TRP A 205 -1.63 17.18 3.24
CA TRP A 205 -1.13 17.95 2.12
C TRP A 205 0.07 18.80 2.53
N ILE A 206 1.04 18.90 1.63
CA ILE A 206 2.12 19.89 1.67
C ILE A 206 1.81 20.93 0.59
N GLY A 207 1.32 22.10 1.00
CA GLY A 207 0.74 23.06 0.07
C GLY A 207 -0.46 22.44 -0.66
N ASP A 208 -0.43 22.42 -1.99
CA ASP A 208 -1.49 21.83 -2.82
C ASP A 208 -1.30 20.33 -3.11
N TYR A 209 -0.22 19.72 -2.61
CA TYR A 209 0.19 18.36 -2.97
C TYR A 209 -0.11 17.37 -1.85
N MET A 210 -0.96 16.38 -2.15
CA MET A 210 -1.31 15.33 -1.19
C MET A 210 -0.10 14.43 -0.89
N ILE A 211 0.06 14.04 0.37
CA ILE A 211 0.92 12.91 0.75
C ILE A 211 0.08 11.64 0.61
N LEU A 212 0.33 10.87 -0.46
CA LEU A 212 -0.51 9.74 -0.82
C LEU A 212 -0.39 8.59 0.19
N THR A 213 0.82 8.38 0.71
CA THR A 213 1.17 7.29 1.61
C THR A 213 0.74 7.49 3.06
N ASP A 214 0.51 8.74 3.48
CA ASP A 214 -0.04 9.04 4.80
C ASP A 214 -1.43 8.40 4.96
N LYS A 215 -1.65 7.76 6.11
CA LYS A 215 -2.91 7.11 6.46
C LYS A 215 -3.28 7.46 7.88
N LEU A 216 -4.44 8.07 8.04
CA LEU A 216 -5.11 8.15 9.32
C LEU A 216 -6.55 7.71 9.12
N TYR A 217 -6.99 6.72 9.90
CA TYR A 217 -8.41 6.44 10.02
C TYR A 217 -8.81 6.08 11.45
N VAL A 218 -10.06 6.39 11.75
CA VAL A 218 -10.74 5.98 12.98
C VAL A 218 -11.92 5.11 12.60
N GLN A 219 -12.01 3.92 13.16
CA GLN A 219 -13.09 2.99 12.94
C GLN A 219 -14.13 3.14 14.05
N VAL A 220 -15.34 3.55 13.67
CA VAL A 220 -16.48 3.79 14.55
C VAL A 220 -17.49 2.65 14.39
N GLY A 221 -17.80 1.97 15.49
CA GLY A 221 -18.74 0.86 15.53
C GLY A 221 -20.14 1.28 15.95
N VAL A 222 -20.94 0.26 16.26
CA VAL A 222 -22.30 0.41 16.79
C VAL A 222 -22.28 1.22 18.10
N HIS A 223 -23.28 2.07 18.31
CA HIS A 223 -23.33 3.06 19.41
C HIS A 223 -22.21 4.12 19.40
N GLY A 224 -21.49 4.28 18.29
CA GLY A 224 -20.42 5.27 18.20
C GLY A 224 -19.14 4.87 18.92
N GLU A 225 -18.96 3.60 19.24
CA GLU A 225 -17.76 3.11 19.91
C GLU A 225 -16.52 3.20 19.00
N ILE A 226 -15.40 3.70 19.53
CA ILE A 226 -14.12 3.68 18.78
C ILE A 226 -13.50 2.29 18.89
N ARG A 227 -13.45 1.58 17.77
CA ARG A 227 -12.93 0.20 17.67
C ARG A 227 -11.45 0.15 17.38
N LYS A 228 -11.01 1.05 16.49
CA LYS A 228 -9.63 1.08 16.00
C LYS A 228 -9.26 2.49 15.58
N MET A 229 -7.99 2.82 15.75
CA MET A 229 -7.37 3.92 15.03
C MET A 229 -6.05 3.42 14.44
N PHE A 230 -5.75 3.82 13.22
CA PHE A 230 -4.45 3.61 12.59
C PHE A 230 -3.90 4.95 12.13
N ARG A 231 -2.63 5.21 12.44
CA ARG A 231 -1.90 6.40 12.02
C ARG A 231 -0.56 5.98 11.44
N GLU A 232 -0.32 6.34 10.20
CA GLU A 232 0.97 6.31 9.50
C GLU A 232 1.16 7.73 8.98
N TRP A 233 1.90 8.52 9.76
CA TRP A 233 1.95 9.98 9.63
C TRP A 233 3.29 10.48 10.19
N PRO A 234 4.39 10.21 9.48
CA PRO A 234 5.72 10.54 9.99
C PRO A 234 5.93 12.05 10.04
N ALA A 235 6.82 12.48 10.94
CA ALA A 235 7.28 13.85 10.96
C ALA A 235 8.19 14.10 9.74
N TYR A 236 8.29 15.35 9.31
CA TYR A 236 9.18 15.70 8.21
C TYR A 236 9.69 17.13 8.31
N GLU A 237 10.83 17.37 7.65
CA GLU A 237 11.42 18.69 7.52
C GLU A 237 11.93 18.95 6.10
N PRO A 238 11.91 20.22 5.63
CA PRO A 238 12.41 20.55 4.29
C PRO A 238 13.89 20.16 4.14
N TYR A 239 14.22 19.40 3.09
CA TYR A 239 15.59 19.03 2.76
C TYR A 239 16.18 19.96 1.70
N ARG A 240 15.72 19.82 0.45
CA ARG A 240 16.27 20.58 -0.69
C ARG A 240 15.27 20.62 -1.85
N GLU A 241 15.34 21.69 -2.64
CA GLU A 241 14.59 21.83 -3.88
C GLU A 241 15.29 21.10 -5.05
N PHE A 242 14.52 20.36 -5.85
CA PHE A 242 15.00 19.64 -7.02
C PHE A 242 14.17 20.00 -8.26
N PRO A 243 14.79 20.04 -9.46
CA PRO A 243 14.03 20.09 -10.71
C PRO A 243 13.18 18.83 -10.86
N ILE A 244 11.96 19.02 -11.38
CA ILE A 244 11.07 17.90 -11.71
C ILE A 244 10.84 17.81 -13.21
N ILE A 245 10.67 16.58 -13.70
CA ILE A 245 10.20 16.35 -15.08
C ILE A 245 8.74 16.78 -15.21
N GLY A 246 8.30 17.13 -16.41
CA GLY A 246 6.89 17.43 -16.70
C GLY A 246 6.01 16.18 -16.81
N PRO A 247 4.67 16.32 -16.73
CA PRO A 247 3.74 15.19 -16.83
C PRO A 247 3.77 14.49 -18.20
N GLU A 248 4.08 15.20 -19.29
CA GLU A 248 4.27 14.62 -20.63
C GLU A 248 5.47 13.66 -20.66
N GLU A 249 6.57 14.06 -20.03
CA GLU A 249 7.78 13.27 -19.91
C GLU A 249 7.55 12.06 -19.00
N ALA A 250 6.87 12.27 -17.86
CA ALA A 250 6.43 11.21 -16.97
C ALA A 250 5.52 10.19 -17.67
N PHE A 251 4.60 10.65 -18.52
CA PHE A 251 3.77 9.78 -19.35
C PHE A 251 4.60 9.02 -20.39
N GLY A 252 5.69 9.63 -20.88
CA GLY A 252 6.72 8.94 -21.66
C GLY A 252 7.21 7.67 -20.96
N TYR A 253 7.61 7.78 -19.69
CA TYR A 253 8.05 6.64 -18.87
C TYR A 253 6.91 5.65 -18.56
N LEU A 254 5.68 6.12 -18.37
CA LEU A 254 4.53 5.23 -18.12
C LEU A 254 4.31 4.23 -19.26
N ARG A 255 4.55 4.63 -20.52
CA ARG A 255 4.37 3.73 -21.69
C ARG A 255 5.31 2.53 -21.68
N ASP A 256 6.44 2.65 -21.00
CA ASP A 256 7.45 1.60 -20.89
C ASP A 256 7.35 0.84 -19.54
N ALA A 257 6.47 1.30 -18.65
CA ALA A 257 6.24 0.74 -17.33
C ALA A 257 5.17 -0.37 -17.34
N ALA A 258 5.25 -1.29 -16.38
CA ALA A 258 4.10 -2.09 -16.02
C ALA A 258 3.08 -1.22 -15.25
N ILE A 259 1.80 -1.56 -15.30
CA ILE A 259 0.74 -0.90 -14.53
C ILE A 259 0.13 -1.88 -13.52
N VAL A 260 -0.39 -1.35 -12.42
CA VAL A 260 -1.08 -2.15 -11.40
C VAL A 260 -2.57 -2.20 -11.71
N ILE A 261 -3.14 -3.41 -11.73
CA ILE A 261 -4.57 -3.64 -12.03
C ILE A 261 -5.20 -4.37 -10.83
N PRO A 262 -5.85 -3.66 -9.89
CA PRO A 262 -6.35 -4.26 -8.65
C PRO A 262 -7.31 -5.44 -8.84
N ASP A 263 -8.18 -5.37 -9.84
CA ASP A 263 -9.21 -6.40 -10.08
C ASP A 263 -8.67 -7.68 -10.73
N GLY A 264 -7.36 -7.77 -10.97
CA GLY A 264 -6.73 -8.89 -11.65
C GLY A 264 -7.21 -9.03 -13.10
N MET A 265 -6.38 -8.60 -14.05
CA MET A 265 -6.61 -8.81 -15.48
C MET A 265 -5.42 -9.54 -16.06
N LYS A 266 -5.64 -10.69 -16.71
CA LYS A 266 -4.54 -11.54 -17.16
C LYS A 266 -3.94 -11.02 -18.46
N ASN A 267 -4.78 -10.54 -19.37
CA ASN A 267 -4.36 -10.03 -20.67
C ASN A 267 -4.85 -8.59 -20.87
N PRO A 268 -4.17 -7.59 -20.30
CA PRO A 268 -4.49 -6.20 -20.60
C PRO A 268 -4.01 -5.84 -22.00
N GLU A 269 -4.91 -5.22 -22.77
CA GLU A 269 -4.68 -4.84 -24.16
C GLU A 269 -4.39 -3.34 -24.27
N LYS A 270 -5.27 -2.51 -23.69
CA LYS A 270 -5.21 -1.05 -23.83
C LYS A 270 -5.45 -0.36 -22.50
N ALA A 271 -4.50 0.48 -22.07
CA ALA A 271 -4.66 1.38 -20.94
C ALA A 271 -4.91 2.81 -21.41
N THR A 272 -5.87 3.48 -20.79
CA THR A 272 -6.18 4.90 -21.02
C THR A 272 -6.07 5.65 -19.70
N VAL A 273 -5.12 6.57 -19.62
CA VAL A 273 -4.98 7.49 -18.47
C VAL A 273 -6.17 8.45 -18.47
N THR A 274 -6.89 8.50 -17.36
CA THR A 274 -8.04 9.40 -17.16
C THR A 274 -7.80 10.45 -16.08
N LYS A 275 -6.73 10.32 -15.29
CA LYS A 275 -6.32 11.30 -14.29
C LYS A 275 -4.82 11.23 -14.03
N VAL A 276 -4.21 12.40 -13.84
CA VAL A 276 -2.84 12.57 -13.39
C VAL A 276 -2.83 13.54 -12.22
N SER A 277 -2.08 13.22 -11.18
CA SER A 277 -1.88 14.09 -10.02
C SER A 277 -0.43 14.05 -9.58
N LEU A 278 0.12 15.19 -9.20
CA LEU A 278 1.43 15.29 -8.57
C LEU A 278 1.23 15.16 -7.05
N VAL A 279 1.88 14.17 -6.43
CA VAL A 279 1.70 13.82 -5.01
C VAL A 279 3.05 13.49 -4.39
N TYR A 280 3.13 13.45 -3.06
CA TYR A 280 4.28 12.93 -2.34
C TYR A 280 4.05 11.48 -1.91
N ILE A 281 5.14 10.70 -1.90
CA ILE A 281 5.21 9.38 -1.26
C ILE A 281 6.47 9.30 -0.41
N ASP A 282 6.43 8.52 0.66
CA ASP A 282 7.59 8.18 1.48
C ASP A 282 7.89 6.68 1.51
N HIS A 283 7.08 5.85 0.88
CA HIS A 283 7.37 4.43 0.77
C HIS A 283 6.77 3.86 -0.51
N THR A 284 7.33 2.73 -0.93
CA THR A 284 6.75 1.86 -1.93
C THR A 284 6.18 0.61 -1.24
N LEU A 285 5.63 -0.34 -2.01
CA LEU A 285 5.15 -1.60 -1.42
C LEU A 285 6.26 -2.43 -0.74
N THR A 286 7.52 -2.21 -1.08
CA THR A 286 8.64 -3.06 -0.60
C THR A 286 9.68 -2.31 0.21
N GLU A 287 9.63 -0.98 0.27
CA GLU A 287 10.71 -0.18 0.83
C GLU A 287 10.20 1.15 1.40
N ASP A 288 10.62 1.44 2.63
CA ASP A 288 10.47 2.73 3.28
C ASP A 288 11.57 3.67 2.74
N LEU A 289 11.23 4.90 2.36
CA LEU A 289 12.16 5.91 1.87
C LEU A 289 12.47 6.91 2.99
N ASP A 290 13.71 7.34 3.13
CA ASP A 290 14.10 8.39 4.10
C ASP A 290 13.56 9.80 3.73
N TYR A 291 12.75 9.89 2.67
CA TYR A 291 12.30 11.15 2.06
C TYR A 291 10.86 11.08 1.57
N PHE A 292 10.16 12.21 1.64
CA PHE A 292 8.98 12.46 0.81
C PHE A 292 9.46 12.92 -0.57
N ILE A 293 9.24 12.07 -1.58
CA ILE A 293 9.56 12.38 -2.97
C ILE A 293 8.30 12.67 -3.78
N PRO A 294 8.34 13.68 -4.68
CA PRO A 294 7.23 13.95 -5.57
C PRO A 294 7.14 12.89 -6.67
N VAL A 295 5.92 12.43 -6.95
CA VAL A 295 5.61 11.45 -7.99
C VAL A 295 4.37 11.85 -8.77
N TYR A 296 4.36 11.53 -10.05
CA TYR A 296 3.14 11.54 -10.85
C TYR A 296 2.35 10.26 -10.59
N TYR A 297 1.17 10.42 -10.02
CA TYR A 297 0.18 9.38 -9.85
C TYR A 297 -0.75 9.34 -11.07
N PHE A 298 -0.54 8.35 -11.93
CA PHE A 298 -1.38 8.07 -13.07
C PHE A 298 -2.50 7.12 -12.66
N GLN A 299 -3.74 7.48 -12.99
CA GLN A 299 -4.91 6.65 -12.82
C GLN A 299 -5.65 6.55 -14.15
N GLY A 300 -6.29 5.41 -14.38
CA GLY A 300 -7.00 5.20 -15.63
C GLY A 300 -7.82 3.94 -15.67
N VAL A 301 -8.25 3.61 -16.88
CA VAL A 301 -9.00 2.40 -17.19
C VAL A 301 -8.18 1.54 -18.15
N VAL A 302 -8.07 0.26 -17.84
CA VAL A 302 -7.46 -0.75 -18.71
C VAL A 302 -8.55 -1.67 -19.25
N GLN A 303 -8.47 -1.97 -20.55
CA GLN A 303 -9.32 -2.93 -21.24
C GLN A 303 -8.52 -4.19 -21.57
N GLY A 304 -9.16 -5.34 -21.42
CA GLY A 304 -8.58 -6.65 -21.67
C GLY A 304 -9.48 -7.76 -21.15
N ASP A 305 -9.31 -8.99 -21.64
CA ASP A 305 -10.16 -10.14 -21.29
C ASP A 305 -11.68 -9.87 -21.47
N GLY A 306 -12.06 -9.00 -22.43
CA GLY A 306 -13.46 -8.59 -22.64
C GLY A 306 -14.07 -7.75 -21.52
N LYS A 307 -13.27 -7.25 -20.56
CA LYS A 307 -13.71 -6.40 -19.44
C LYS A 307 -12.88 -5.11 -19.37
N SER A 308 -13.32 -4.21 -18.49
CA SER A 308 -12.56 -3.01 -18.10
C SER A 308 -12.25 -3.08 -16.60
N ALA A 309 -11.09 -2.59 -16.21
CA ALA A 309 -10.67 -2.48 -14.81
C ALA A 309 -9.98 -1.13 -14.58
N ALA A 310 -9.94 -0.67 -13.34
CA ALA A 310 -9.11 0.47 -12.97
C ALA A 310 -7.63 0.07 -13.00
N PHE A 311 -6.74 1.01 -13.33
CA PHE A 311 -5.32 0.85 -13.09
C PHE A 311 -4.73 2.09 -12.44
N TYR A 312 -3.56 1.91 -11.83
CA TYR A 312 -2.72 3.02 -11.43
C TYR A 312 -1.24 2.73 -11.60
N GLN A 313 -0.43 3.79 -11.63
CA GLN A 313 1.04 3.71 -11.55
C GLN A 313 1.65 5.03 -11.06
N TYR A 314 2.82 4.93 -10.43
CA TYR A 314 3.64 6.04 -9.97
C TYR A 314 4.88 6.20 -10.85
N ILE A 315 5.17 7.43 -11.25
CA ILE A 315 6.43 7.80 -11.92
C ILE A 315 7.10 8.90 -11.10
N PRO A 316 8.32 8.69 -10.57
CA PRO A 316 9.04 9.73 -9.85
C PRO A 316 9.17 11.01 -10.67
N ALA A 317 8.83 12.14 -10.05
CA ALA A 317 8.98 13.46 -10.67
C ALA A 317 10.43 13.96 -10.58
N THR A 318 11.24 13.38 -9.69
CA THR A 318 12.69 13.62 -9.54
C THR A 318 13.48 12.34 -9.85
N PRO A 319 13.65 11.96 -11.13
CA PRO A 319 14.01 10.59 -11.48
C PRO A 319 15.47 10.26 -11.11
N GLU A 320 16.39 11.23 -11.22
CA GLU A 320 17.78 11.08 -10.79
C GLU A 320 17.91 10.84 -9.27
N PHE A 321 17.22 11.65 -8.48
CA PHE A 321 17.23 11.51 -7.02
C PHE A 321 16.56 10.21 -6.58
N ALA A 322 15.44 9.86 -7.22
CA ALA A 322 14.75 8.61 -6.93
C ALA A 322 15.66 7.40 -7.21
N ALA A 323 16.37 7.41 -8.34
CA ALA A 323 17.35 6.39 -8.69
C ALA A 323 18.49 6.27 -7.67
N GLU A 324 18.95 7.38 -7.10
CA GLU A 324 19.98 7.41 -6.07
C GLU A 324 19.52 6.72 -4.78
N ILE A 325 18.31 7.03 -4.32
CA ILE A 325 17.82 6.53 -3.02
C ILE A 325 17.32 5.09 -3.07
N THR A 326 16.85 4.60 -4.22
CA THR A 326 16.31 3.23 -4.36
C THR A 326 17.25 2.25 -5.05
N GLY A 327 18.38 2.73 -5.57
CA GLY A 327 19.40 1.95 -6.28
C GLY A 327 20.38 1.21 -5.36
N LYS A 328 20.13 1.20 -4.05
CA LYS A 328 20.88 0.45 -3.05
C LYS A 328 20.51 -1.04 -3.04
#